data_AF-A0A3B9EVK2-F1
#
_entry.id   AF-A0A3B9EVK2-F1
#
_cell.length_a   1.000
_cell.length_b   1.000
_cell.length_c   1.000
_cell.angle_alpha   90.00
_cell.angle_beta   90.00
_cell.angle_gamma   90.00
#
_symmetry.space_group_name_H-M   'P 1'
#
loop_
_entity.id
_entity.type
_entity.pdbx_description
1 polymer ?
#
loop_
_entity_poly.entity_id
_entity_poly.type
_entity_poly.pdbx_seq_one_letter_code
_entity_poly.pdbx_strand_id
1 'polypeptide(L)'
;MSLIRPGNSYNEEFIPEDRGLGFLLKPFIFVMILWVIFWLDFRFDLELFHLGIYPKHWQGLQGVVFSPVIHGSLQHLTNNTIPMLVLGASLYYFYPRVANFIVIVSWVISGLIVWFIGRESYHIGASSLIYALAGFIFLSGILRKQANLLTLSLLVVFLYGSLVWGVLPIDEQISWEAHLAGAFSGFALAFHFRKVGPAIKKKRYSWEFEEEDEEDDLIGDAWKEYSGEHSITYFYTTKQDKNHEKKP
;
A
#
# COMPACT_ATOMS: atom_id res chain seq x y z
N MET A 1 18.99 20.57 -9.75
CA MET A 1 18.68 19.62 -8.66
C MET A 1 17.58 20.24 -7.80
N SER A 2 16.33 20.10 -8.22
CA SER A 2 15.15 20.62 -7.52
C SER A 2 14.62 19.50 -6.63
N LEU A 3 14.94 19.56 -5.34
CA LEU A 3 14.33 18.72 -4.32
C LEU A 3 12.82 18.94 -4.39
N ILE A 4 12.10 17.86 -4.67
CA ILE A 4 10.65 17.77 -4.80
C ILE A 4 10.01 18.41 -3.57
N ARG A 5 9.63 19.69 -3.71
CA ARG A 5 8.66 20.31 -2.81
C ARG A 5 7.30 19.69 -3.12
N PRO A 6 6.56 19.15 -2.15
CA PRO A 6 5.19 18.75 -2.37
C PRO A 6 4.33 20.02 -2.49
N GLY A 7 4.36 20.64 -3.68
CA GLY A 7 3.55 21.80 -4.03
C GLY A 7 2.53 21.41 -5.08
N ASN A 8 1.25 21.76 -4.82
CA ASN A 8 0.03 21.84 -5.64
C ASN A 8 -0.26 20.90 -6.84
N SER A 9 0.71 20.23 -7.45
CA SER A 9 0.51 19.29 -8.57
C SER A 9 -0.16 17.97 -8.15
N TYR A 10 -0.44 17.78 -6.86
CA TYR A 10 -1.18 16.62 -6.33
C TYR A 10 -2.69 16.87 -6.20
N ASN A 11 -3.14 18.13 -6.39
CA ASN A 11 -4.53 18.55 -6.21
C ASN A 11 -5.35 18.47 -7.50
N GLU A 12 -4.74 18.18 -8.65
CA GLU A 12 -5.49 17.84 -9.86
C GLU A 12 -6.13 16.46 -9.64
N GLU A 13 -7.46 16.44 -9.76
CA GLU A 13 -8.29 15.24 -9.73
C GLU A 13 -7.68 14.24 -10.72
N PHE A 14 -6.98 13.23 -10.19
CA PHE A 14 -6.34 12.23 -11.03
C PHE A 14 -7.43 11.38 -11.65
N ILE A 15 -7.84 11.70 -12.87
CA ILE A 15 -8.70 10.85 -13.67
C ILE A 15 -7.84 9.66 -14.10
N PRO A 16 -8.09 8.44 -13.59
CA PRO A 16 -7.32 7.29 -14.01
C PRO A 16 -7.67 7.01 -15.47
N GLU A 17 -6.69 7.15 -16.37
CA GLU A 17 -6.77 6.54 -17.70
C GLU A 17 -7.05 5.03 -17.57
N ASP A 18 -7.61 4.42 -18.62
CA ASP A 18 -7.76 2.97 -18.67
C ASP A 18 -6.37 2.33 -18.59
N ARG A 19 -6.10 1.66 -17.47
CA ARG A 19 -4.74 1.26 -17.12
C ARG A 19 -4.29 -0.05 -17.76
N GLY A 20 -5.15 -0.69 -18.56
CA GLY A 20 -4.87 -1.98 -19.19
C GLY A 20 -4.20 -2.95 -18.21
N LEU A 21 -3.17 -3.66 -18.66
CA LEU A 21 -2.34 -4.53 -17.81
C LEU A 21 -0.97 -3.90 -17.44
N GLY A 22 -0.79 -2.59 -17.65
CA GLY A 22 0.51 -1.92 -17.48
C GLY A 22 1.06 -1.98 -16.05
N PHE A 23 0.19 -2.09 -15.05
CA PHE A 23 0.56 -2.23 -13.64
C PHE A 23 1.24 -3.58 -13.32
N LEU A 24 1.07 -4.61 -14.15
CA LEU A 24 1.71 -5.92 -13.99
C LEU A 24 3.13 -5.95 -14.57
N LEU A 25 3.42 -5.09 -15.54
CA LEU A 25 4.64 -5.18 -16.33
C LEU A 25 5.92 -5.12 -15.48
N LYS A 26 6.02 -4.13 -14.58
CA LYS A 26 7.23 -3.94 -13.78
C LYS A 26 7.43 -5.02 -12.71
N PRO A 27 6.41 -5.40 -11.91
CA PRO A 27 6.52 -6.56 -11.02
C PRO A 27 6.89 -7.84 -11.76
N PHE A 28 6.29 -8.08 -12.94
CA PHE A 28 6.58 -9.25 -13.76
C PHE A 28 8.03 -9.27 -14.26
N ILE A 29 8.52 -8.16 -14.83
CA ILE A 29 9.92 -8.03 -15.26
C ILE A 29 10.87 -8.26 -14.08
N PHE A 30 10.57 -7.66 -12.92
CA PHE A 30 11.39 -7.84 -11.73
C PHE A 30 11.47 -9.31 -11.31
N VAL A 31 10.32 -10.00 -11.21
CA VAL A 31 10.28 -11.44 -10.92
C VAL A 31 11.04 -12.24 -11.97
N MET A 32 10.91 -11.93 -13.25
CA MET A 32 11.68 -12.61 -14.29
C MET A 32 13.19 -12.46 -14.10
N ILE A 33 13.65 -11.27 -13.71
CA ILE A 33 15.06 -11.02 -13.37
C ILE A 33 15.49 -11.92 -12.20
N LEU A 34 14.66 -12.08 -11.16
CA LEU A 34 14.95 -12.97 -10.03
C LEU A 34 15.17 -14.41 -10.48
N TRP A 35 14.27 -14.92 -11.34
CA TRP A 35 14.35 -16.28 -11.87
C TRP A 35 15.58 -16.48 -12.76
N VAL A 36 15.92 -15.50 -13.60
CA VAL A 36 17.13 -15.56 -14.44
C VAL A 36 18.40 -15.55 -13.58
N ILE A 37 18.49 -14.66 -12.59
CA ILE A 37 19.66 -14.58 -11.70
C ILE A 37 19.81 -15.87 -10.89
N PHE A 38 18.72 -16.39 -10.32
CA PHE A 38 18.74 -17.66 -9.59
C PHE A 38 19.18 -18.83 -10.48
N TRP A 39 18.66 -18.90 -11.70
CA TRP A 39 19.06 -19.94 -12.65
C TRP A 39 20.55 -19.84 -13.03
N LEU A 40 21.08 -18.63 -13.24
CA LEU A 40 22.50 -18.42 -13.51
C LEU A 40 23.38 -18.82 -12.33
N ASP A 41 23.02 -18.39 -11.12
CA ASP A 41 23.74 -18.72 -9.88
C ASP A 41 23.83 -20.24 -9.68
N PHE A 42 22.69 -20.93 -9.81
CA PHE A 42 22.61 -22.39 -9.70
C PHE A 42 23.32 -23.13 -10.85
N ARG A 43 23.26 -22.60 -12.09
CA ARG A 43 23.81 -23.29 -13.26
C ARG A 43 25.34 -23.22 -13.33
N PHE A 44 25.92 -22.15 -12.81
CA PHE A 44 27.35 -21.84 -12.92
C PHE A 44 28.08 -21.82 -11.58
N ASP A 45 27.43 -22.20 -10.47
CA ASP A 45 27.99 -22.22 -9.12
C ASP A 45 28.66 -20.89 -8.75
N LEU A 46 27.94 -19.78 -8.98
CA LEU A 46 28.51 -18.42 -8.86
C LEU A 46 28.64 -17.95 -7.40
N GLU A 47 27.99 -18.63 -6.46
CA GLU A 47 27.98 -18.29 -5.03
C GLU A 47 27.56 -16.83 -4.77
N LEU A 48 26.55 -16.34 -5.49
CA LEU A 48 26.14 -14.93 -5.44
C LEU A 48 25.71 -14.45 -4.06
N PHE A 49 25.42 -15.35 -3.11
CA PHE A 49 25.05 -14.99 -1.73
C PHE A 49 26.10 -14.10 -1.03
N HIS A 50 27.38 -14.17 -1.43
CA HIS A 50 28.45 -13.29 -0.94
C HIS A 50 28.25 -11.80 -1.30
N LEU A 51 27.44 -11.51 -2.33
CA LEU A 51 27.03 -10.15 -2.68
C LEU A 51 25.85 -9.65 -1.83
N GLY A 52 25.34 -10.47 -0.91
CA GLY A 52 24.29 -10.11 0.04
C GLY A 52 24.73 -9.06 1.06
N ILE A 53 23.79 -8.61 1.88
CA ILE A 53 24.11 -7.66 2.96
C ILE A 53 24.82 -8.44 4.06
N TYR A 54 26.08 -8.09 4.32
CA TYR A 54 26.81 -8.52 5.51
C TYR A 54 26.87 -7.36 6.51
N PRO A 55 26.10 -7.38 7.62
CA PRO A 55 25.90 -6.22 8.47
C PRO A 55 27.21 -5.71 9.10
N LYS A 56 27.29 -4.38 9.29
CA LYS A 56 28.39 -3.67 9.97
C LYS A 56 29.77 -3.78 9.31
N HIS A 57 29.84 -4.31 8.09
CA HIS A 57 31.07 -4.44 7.31
C HIS A 57 30.98 -3.66 6.00
N TRP A 58 32.01 -2.91 5.64
CA TRP A 58 32.02 -2.08 4.43
C TRP A 58 31.75 -2.87 3.15
N GLN A 59 32.33 -4.06 3.02
CA GLN A 59 32.11 -4.94 1.86
C GLN A 59 30.64 -5.38 1.76
N GLY A 60 29.96 -5.59 2.88
CA GLY A 60 28.55 -5.96 2.91
C GLY A 60 27.58 -4.86 2.49
N LEU A 61 28.05 -3.61 2.35
CA LEU A 61 27.20 -2.50 1.89
C LEU A 61 26.79 -2.66 0.42
N GLN A 62 27.58 -3.39 -0.39
CA GLN A 62 27.20 -3.73 -1.76
C GLN A 62 25.87 -4.48 -1.81
N GLY A 63 25.57 -5.25 -0.76
CA GLY A 63 24.32 -5.98 -0.61
C GLY A 63 23.09 -5.09 -0.54
N VAL A 64 23.22 -3.80 -0.20
CA VAL A 64 22.07 -2.87 -0.29
C VAL A 64 21.54 -2.82 -1.72
N VAL A 65 22.41 -2.98 -2.72
CA VAL A 65 22.03 -3.00 -4.13
C VAL A 65 21.67 -4.42 -4.58
N PHE A 66 22.47 -5.43 -4.23
CA PHE A 66 22.33 -6.76 -4.84
C PHE A 66 21.42 -7.73 -4.08
N SER A 67 21.26 -7.58 -2.76
CA SER A 67 20.58 -8.58 -1.94
C SER A 67 19.15 -8.91 -2.40
N PRO A 68 18.32 -7.95 -2.86
CA PRO A 68 16.94 -8.28 -3.21
C PRO A 68 16.79 -9.13 -4.46
N VAL A 69 17.84 -9.24 -5.28
CA VAL A 69 17.81 -10.05 -6.51
C VAL A 69 18.41 -11.44 -6.36
N ILE A 70 19.05 -11.73 -5.23
CA ILE A 70 19.76 -12.99 -4.95
C ILE A 70 18.89 -13.87 -4.06
N HIS A 71 18.79 -15.17 -4.36
CA HIS A 71 17.99 -16.13 -3.58
C HIS A 71 18.79 -17.42 -3.37
N GLY A 72 18.88 -17.88 -2.12
CA GLY A 72 19.68 -19.07 -1.77
C GLY A 72 18.99 -20.42 -2.01
N SER A 73 17.70 -20.45 -2.35
CA SER A 73 16.99 -21.70 -2.64
C SER A 73 15.77 -21.48 -3.54
N LEU A 74 15.35 -22.55 -4.22
CA LEU A 74 14.14 -22.51 -5.05
C LEU A 74 12.90 -22.18 -4.22
N GLN A 75 12.78 -22.77 -3.02
CA GLN A 75 11.67 -22.49 -2.12
C GLN A 75 11.64 -21.02 -1.67
N HIS A 76 12.81 -20.44 -1.40
CA HIS A 76 12.93 -19.02 -1.08
C HIS A 76 12.45 -18.15 -2.26
N LEU A 77 12.88 -18.43 -3.50
CA LEU A 77 12.45 -17.71 -4.70
C LEU A 77 10.93 -17.85 -4.97
N THR A 78 10.38 -19.05 -4.87
CA THR A 78 8.95 -19.30 -5.13
C THR A 78 8.07 -18.59 -4.10
N ASN A 79 8.49 -18.58 -2.82
CA ASN A 79 7.77 -17.89 -1.75
C ASN A 79 7.76 -16.36 -1.92
N ASN A 80 8.74 -15.80 -2.64
CA ASN A 80 8.80 -14.37 -2.95
C ASN A 80 8.05 -14.01 -4.24
N THR A 81 7.89 -14.96 -5.17
CA THR A 81 7.33 -14.70 -6.51
C THR A 81 5.92 -14.14 -6.46
N ILE A 82 4.97 -14.86 -5.83
CA ILE A 82 3.56 -14.44 -5.88
C ILE A 82 3.31 -13.18 -5.03
N PRO A 83 3.81 -13.06 -3.78
CA PRO A 83 3.63 -11.84 -3.01
C PRO A 83 4.24 -10.62 -3.71
N MET A 84 5.39 -10.76 -4.37
CA MET A 84 5.98 -9.67 -5.15
C MET A 84 5.09 -9.26 -6.33
N LEU A 85 4.53 -10.23 -7.08
CA LEU A 85 3.60 -9.93 -8.17
C LEU A 85 2.35 -9.21 -7.64
N VAL A 86 1.71 -9.74 -6.60
CA VAL A 86 0.45 -9.20 -6.08
C VAL A 86 0.66 -7.83 -5.44
N LEU A 87 1.63 -7.67 -4.54
CA LEU A 87 1.88 -6.40 -3.85
C LEU A 87 2.50 -5.36 -4.79
N GLY A 88 3.40 -5.78 -5.68
CA GLY A 88 3.95 -4.90 -6.71
C GLY A 88 2.85 -4.38 -7.65
N ALA A 89 2.01 -5.28 -8.17
CA ALA A 89 0.88 -4.92 -9.01
C ALA A 89 -0.09 -3.97 -8.27
N SER A 90 -0.37 -4.26 -7.00
CA SER A 90 -1.20 -3.41 -6.14
C SER A 90 -0.60 -2.02 -5.99
N LEU A 91 0.71 -1.92 -5.74
CA LEU A 91 1.37 -0.63 -5.63
C LEU A 91 1.25 0.18 -6.94
N TYR A 92 1.55 -0.42 -8.09
CA TYR A 92 1.46 0.28 -9.37
C TYR A 92 0.01 0.59 -9.77
N TYR A 93 -0.94 -0.23 -9.36
CA TYR A 93 -2.37 -0.01 -9.60
C TYR A 93 -2.96 1.07 -8.69
N PHE A 94 -2.62 1.11 -7.40
CA PHE A 94 -3.22 2.07 -6.48
C PHE A 94 -2.40 3.37 -6.38
N TYR A 95 -1.09 3.32 -6.54
CA TYR A 95 -0.18 4.46 -6.32
C TYR A 95 0.81 4.70 -7.47
N PRO A 96 0.35 4.78 -8.73
CA PRO A 96 1.24 4.84 -9.90
C PRO A 96 2.23 6.01 -9.86
N ARG A 97 1.78 7.18 -9.34
CA ARG A 97 2.57 8.42 -9.25
C ARG A 97 3.82 8.27 -8.37
N VAL A 98 3.75 7.40 -7.35
CA VAL A 98 4.81 7.24 -6.33
C VAL A 98 5.40 5.83 -6.30
N ALA A 99 4.90 4.89 -7.11
CA ALA A 99 5.27 3.48 -7.04
C ALA A 99 6.78 3.24 -7.22
N ASN A 100 7.40 3.81 -8.27
CA ASN A 100 8.84 3.67 -8.48
C ASN A 100 9.64 4.22 -7.29
N PHE A 101 9.21 5.35 -6.75
CA PHE A 101 9.88 6.00 -5.62
C PHE A 101 9.79 5.11 -4.38
N ILE A 102 8.61 4.57 -4.09
CA ILE A 102 8.40 3.66 -2.95
C ILE A 102 9.26 2.41 -3.10
N VAL A 103 9.33 1.80 -4.28
CA VAL A 103 10.18 0.61 -4.52
C VAL A 103 11.65 0.93 -4.28
N ILE A 104 12.19 1.98 -4.92
CA ILE A 104 13.62 2.30 -4.84
C ILE A 104 14.01 2.73 -3.42
N VAL A 105 13.21 3.60 -2.80
CA VAL A 105 13.51 4.13 -1.47
C VAL A 105 13.35 3.06 -0.40
N SER A 106 12.31 2.22 -0.48
CA SER A 106 12.16 1.12 0.48
C SER A 106 13.25 0.07 0.34
N TRP A 107 13.68 -0.26 -0.89
CA TRP A 107 14.83 -1.12 -1.15
C TRP A 107 16.08 -0.58 -0.44
N VAL A 108 16.46 0.67 -0.70
CA VAL A 108 17.68 1.25 -0.15
C VAL A 108 17.59 1.42 1.37
N ILE A 109 16.51 1.99 1.88
CA ILE A 109 16.35 2.25 3.33
C ILE A 109 16.32 0.93 4.10
N SER A 110 15.56 -0.08 3.65
CA SER A 110 15.51 -1.37 4.33
C SER A 110 16.88 -2.05 4.32
N GLY A 111 17.60 -2.03 3.19
CA GLY A 111 18.95 -2.58 3.11
C GLY A 111 19.94 -1.87 4.04
N LEU A 112 19.87 -0.54 4.14
CA LEU A 112 20.70 0.22 5.08
C LEU A 112 20.36 -0.12 6.53
N ILE A 113 19.07 -0.21 6.89
CA ILE A 113 18.65 -0.61 8.23
C ILE A 113 19.23 -1.99 8.56
N VAL A 114 19.07 -2.98 7.67
CA VAL A 114 19.64 -4.33 7.86
C VAL A 114 21.15 -4.27 8.03
N TRP A 115 21.85 -3.47 7.24
CA TRP A 115 23.30 -3.32 7.37
C TRP A 115 23.70 -2.77 8.75
N PHE A 116 22.90 -1.89 9.36
CA PHE A 116 23.16 -1.35 10.69
C PHE A 116 22.81 -2.32 11.83
N ILE A 117 21.64 -2.96 11.77
CA ILE A 117 21.07 -3.70 12.92
C ILE A 117 21.11 -5.22 12.77
N GLY A 118 21.41 -5.73 11.58
CA GLY A 118 21.40 -7.16 11.27
C GLY A 118 22.45 -7.95 12.04
N ARG A 119 22.19 -9.25 12.17
CA ARG A 119 23.15 -10.23 12.72
C ARG A 119 24.26 -10.56 11.72
N GLU A 120 25.34 -11.17 12.18
CA GLU A 120 26.51 -11.51 11.35
C GLU A 120 26.21 -12.70 10.42
N SER A 121 25.40 -12.46 9.39
CA SER A 121 25.02 -13.41 8.34
C SER A 121 24.78 -12.67 7.02
N TYR A 122 24.85 -13.38 5.90
CA TYR A 122 24.47 -12.81 4.61
C TYR A 122 22.95 -12.75 4.49
N HIS A 123 22.42 -11.55 4.35
CA HIS A 123 21.01 -11.31 4.11
C HIS A 123 20.76 -11.13 2.62
N ILE A 124 19.94 -12.00 2.03
CA ILE A 124 19.56 -12.03 0.61
C ILE A 124 18.06 -12.28 0.47
N GLY A 125 17.51 -11.97 -0.70
CA GLY A 125 16.12 -12.21 -1.06
C GLY A 125 15.30 -10.93 -1.19
N ALA A 126 14.28 -11.00 -2.04
CA ALA A 126 13.37 -9.88 -2.30
C ALA A 126 12.42 -9.58 -1.12
N SER A 127 12.48 -10.35 -0.04
CA SER A 127 11.47 -10.34 1.02
C SER A 127 11.43 -9.00 1.75
N SER A 128 12.57 -8.34 2.01
CA SER A 128 12.59 -7.00 2.60
C SER A 128 11.71 -6.01 1.82
N LEU A 129 11.78 -6.06 0.49
CA LEU A 129 10.93 -5.26 -0.39
C LEU A 129 9.47 -5.69 -0.29
N ILE A 130 9.16 -6.99 -0.28
CA ILE A 130 7.80 -7.51 -0.09
C ILE A 130 7.19 -7.00 1.21
N TYR A 131 7.93 -7.05 2.32
CA TYR A 131 7.50 -6.53 3.62
C TYR A 131 7.30 -5.01 3.58
N ALA A 132 8.15 -4.27 2.86
CA ALA A 132 7.95 -2.84 2.67
C ALA A 132 6.69 -2.52 1.87
N LEU A 133 6.40 -3.27 0.80
CA LEU A 133 5.19 -3.10 0.01
C LEU A 133 3.94 -3.46 0.82
N ALA A 134 3.98 -4.57 1.56
CA ALA A 134 2.90 -5.00 2.45
C ALA A 134 2.63 -3.94 3.52
N GLY A 135 3.67 -3.47 4.21
CA GLY A 135 3.57 -2.43 5.23
C GLY A 135 3.04 -1.11 4.66
N PHE A 136 3.54 -0.70 3.49
CA PHE A 136 3.06 0.51 2.82
C PHE A 136 1.57 0.44 2.49
N ILE A 137 1.11 -0.65 1.86
CA ILE A 137 -0.28 -0.82 1.45
C ILE A 137 -1.20 -0.94 2.67
N PHE A 138 -0.81 -1.72 3.67
CA PHE A 138 -1.55 -1.93 4.91
C PHE A 138 -1.78 -0.60 5.65
N LEU A 139 -0.70 0.10 5.98
CA LEU A 139 -0.81 1.37 6.72
C LEU A 139 -1.51 2.43 5.87
N SER A 140 -1.32 2.42 4.55
CA SER A 140 -2.06 3.34 3.68
C SER A 140 -3.56 3.07 3.65
N GLY A 141 -3.97 1.80 3.71
CA GLY A 141 -5.37 1.38 3.86
C GLY A 141 -5.98 1.87 5.17
N ILE A 142 -5.24 1.78 6.28
CA ILE A 142 -5.66 2.31 7.58
C ILE A 142 -5.79 3.83 7.54
N LEU A 143 -4.72 4.54 7.16
CA LEU A 143 -4.66 6.01 7.21
C LEU A 143 -5.71 6.67 6.32
N ARG A 144 -6.15 6.00 5.25
CA ARG A 144 -7.10 6.53 4.26
C ARG A 144 -8.47 5.87 4.32
N LYS A 145 -8.73 5.02 5.32
CA LYS A 145 -9.99 4.28 5.51
C LYS A 145 -10.44 3.49 4.26
N GLN A 146 -9.49 2.81 3.62
CA GLN A 146 -9.75 2.05 2.39
C GLN A 146 -9.76 0.56 2.65
N ALA A 147 -10.97 0.01 2.78
CA ALA A 147 -11.17 -1.41 3.03
C ALA A 147 -10.47 -2.30 2.00
N ASN A 148 -10.52 -1.94 0.71
CA ASN A 148 -9.92 -2.75 -0.37
C ASN A 148 -8.40 -2.93 -0.20
N LEU A 149 -7.67 -1.87 0.16
CA LEU A 149 -6.21 -1.95 0.39
C LEU A 149 -5.89 -2.73 1.66
N LEU A 150 -6.69 -2.53 2.71
CA LEU A 150 -6.54 -3.25 3.96
C LEU A 150 -6.78 -4.75 3.76
N THR A 151 -7.90 -5.13 3.14
CA THR A 151 -8.24 -6.52 2.83
C THR A 151 -7.19 -7.17 1.95
N LEU A 152 -6.70 -6.48 0.92
CA LEU A 152 -5.68 -7.01 0.01
C LEU A 152 -4.36 -7.30 0.73
N SER A 153 -3.87 -6.34 1.53
CA SER A 153 -2.64 -6.54 2.30
C SER A 153 -2.80 -7.64 3.36
N LEU A 154 -3.93 -7.68 4.08
CA LEU A 154 -4.23 -8.74 5.04
C LEU A 154 -4.36 -10.11 4.39
N LEU A 155 -4.99 -10.19 3.21
CA LEU A 155 -5.13 -11.44 2.46
C LEU A 155 -3.77 -11.97 2.03
N VAL A 156 -2.89 -11.11 1.51
CA VAL A 156 -1.52 -11.52 1.15
C VAL A 156 -0.76 -11.99 2.39
N VAL A 157 -0.87 -11.25 3.50
CA VAL A 157 -0.25 -11.63 4.79
C VAL A 157 -0.77 -12.97 5.32
N PHE A 158 -2.05 -13.26 5.16
CA PHE A 158 -2.69 -14.50 5.63
C PHE A 158 -2.41 -15.70 4.72
N LEU A 159 -2.59 -15.55 3.40
CA LEU A 159 -2.39 -16.64 2.42
C LEU A 159 -0.91 -17.03 2.29
N TYR A 160 -0.01 -16.05 2.45
CA TYR A 160 1.43 -16.27 2.50
C TYR A 160 1.90 -16.16 3.95
N GLY A 161 1.20 -16.90 4.84
CA GLY A 161 1.20 -16.84 6.30
C GLY A 161 2.56 -16.78 7.01
N SER A 162 3.68 -16.98 6.30
CA SER A 162 5.02 -16.65 6.78
C SER A 162 5.25 -15.14 6.95
N LEU A 163 4.42 -14.26 6.37
CA LEU A 163 4.66 -12.82 6.49
C LEU A 163 4.53 -12.33 7.94
N VAL A 164 3.51 -12.75 8.70
CA VAL A 164 3.38 -12.32 10.12
C VAL A 164 4.51 -12.88 10.97
N TRP A 165 4.80 -14.17 10.84
CA TRP A 165 5.77 -14.85 11.69
C TRP A 165 7.21 -14.54 11.28
N GLY A 166 7.43 -14.19 10.01
CA GLY A 166 8.77 -13.94 9.47
C GLY A 166 9.43 -12.66 9.99
N VAL A 167 8.71 -11.76 10.67
CA VAL A 167 9.36 -10.62 11.38
C VAL A 167 9.88 -11.00 12.76
N LEU A 168 9.59 -12.22 13.22
CA LEU A 168 10.02 -12.73 14.51
C LEU A 168 11.24 -13.64 14.33
N PRO A 169 12.17 -13.67 15.30
CA PRO A 169 13.35 -14.53 15.28
C PRO A 169 12.99 -15.99 15.63
N ILE A 170 12.16 -16.63 14.80
CA ILE A 170 11.69 -18.02 15.00
C ILE A 170 12.58 -19.02 14.25
N ASP A 171 13.01 -18.67 13.05
CA ASP A 171 13.82 -19.51 12.18
C ASP A 171 15.13 -18.79 11.84
N GLU A 172 16.26 -19.42 12.18
CA GLU A 172 17.59 -18.87 11.93
C GLU A 172 17.94 -18.81 10.43
N GLN A 173 17.24 -19.53 9.56
CA GLN A 173 17.41 -19.43 8.10
C GLN A 173 16.68 -18.21 7.52
N ILE A 174 15.77 -17.61 8.29
CA ILE A 174 14.99 -16.45 7.86
C ILE A 174 15.67 -15.17 8.33
N SER A 175 15.81 -14.21 7.42
CA SER A 175 16.22 -12.85 7.79
C SER A 175 15.05 -12.04 8.35
N TRP A 176 14.71 -12.30 9.61
CA TRP A 176 13.67 -11.54 10.30
C TRP A 176 14.02 -10.06 10.43
N GLU A 177 15.31 -9.71 10.52
CA GLU A 177 15.77 -8.32 10.56
C GLU A 177 15.46 -7.58 9.25
N ALA A 178 15.63 -8.25 8.10
CA ALA A 178 15.30 -7.70 6.79
C ALA A 178 13.80 -7.55 6.59
N HIS A 179 13.02 -8.49 7.12
CA HIS A 179 11.56 -8.41 7.13
C HIS A 179 11.07 -7.22 7.96
N LEU A 180 11.59 -7.07 9.18
CA LEU A 180 11.26 -5.96 10.07
C LEU A 180 11.69 -4.61 9.48
N ALA A 181 12.91 -4.52 8.96
CA ALA A 181 13.43 -3.32 8.28
C ALA A 181 12.59 -2.93 7.07
N GLY A 182 12.16 -3.92 6.29
CA GLY A 182 11.21 -3.77 5.18
C GLY A 182 9.90 -3.16 5.65
N ALA A 183 9.22 -3.82 6.59
CA ALA A 183 7.94 -3.37 7.14
C ALA A 183 8.01 -1.94 7.69
N PHE A 184 9.06 -1.63 8.45
CA PHE A 184 9.30 -0.29 8.97
C PHE A 184 9.47 0.75 7.86
N SER A 185 10.26 0.43 6.83
CA SER A 185 10.44 1.31 5.66
C SER A 185 9.11 1.57 4.94
N GLY A 186 8.30 0.53 4.79
CA GLY A 186 6.95 0.63 4.24
C GLY A 186 6.03 1.55 5.05
N PHE A 187 6.01 1.40 6.37
CA PHE A 187 5.22 2.25 7.27
C PHE A 187 5.69 3.71 7.24
N ALA A 188 6.99 3.94 7.28
CA ALA A 188 7.56 5.29 7.19
C ALA A 188 7.14 5.98 5.88
N LEU A 189 7.21 5.26 4.75
CA LEU A 189 6.79 5.77 3.45
C LEU A 189 5.27 5.99 3.37
N ALA A 190 4.45 5.09 3.91
CA ALA A 190 3.00 5.26 3.94
C ALA A 190 2.58 6.50 4.74
N PHE A 191 3.26 6.75 5.86
CA PHE A 191 3.06 7.96 6.66
C PHE A 191 3.55 9.22 5.92
N HIS A 192 4.71 9.17 5.26
CA HIS A 192 5.23 10.29 4.47
C HIS A 192 4.29 10.66 3.32
N PHE A 193 3.85 9.68 2.54
CA PHE A 193 2.95 9.86 1.41
C PHE A 193 1.46 9.89 1.79
N ARG A 194 1.09 10.01 3.07
CA ARG A 194 -0.31 9.95 3.54
C ARG A 194 -1.28 10.89 2.84
N LYS A 195 -0.78 12.03 2.32
CA LYS A 195 -1.55 13.03 1.57
C LYS A 195 -1.77 12.66 0.09
N VAL A 196 -0.99 11.72 -0.44
CA VAL A 196 -1.19 11.18 -1.78
C VAL A 196 -2.26 10.10 -1.67
N GLY A 197 -3.46 10.41 -2.16
CA GLY A 197 -4.56 9.46 -2.29
C GLY A 197 -4.25 8.40 -3.35
N PRO A 198 -4.74 7.16 -3.21
CA PRO A 198 -4.65 6.18 -4.25
C PRO A 198 -5.58 6.56 -5.39
N ALA A 199 -5.17 6.15 -6.57
CA ALA A 199 -5.84 6.46 -7.80
C ALA A 199 -7.01 5.48 -8.03
N ILE A 200 -8.04 5.57 -7.20
CA ILE A 200 -9.28 4.81 -7.32
C ILE A 200 -10.27 5.64 -8.13
N LYS A 201 -10.78 5.10 -9.24
CA LYS A 201 -11.89 5.72 -9.97
C LYS A 201 -13.13 5.59 -9.09
N LYS A 202 -13.68 6.70 -8.56
CA LYS A 202 -15.00 6.68 -7.93
C LYS A 202 -15.99 6.30 -9.04
N LYS A 203 -16.66 5.15 -8.92
CA LYS A 203 -17.80 4.85 -9.79
C LYS A 203 -18.89 5.84 -9.42
N ARG A 204 -19.12 6.86 -10.23
CA ARG A 204 -20.35 7.66 -10.16
C ARG A 204 -21.43 6.87 -10.90
N TYR A 205 -22.55 6.62 -10.25
CA TYR A 205 -23.71 5.98 -10.88
C TYR A 205 -24.57 7.03 -11.59
N SER A 206 -25.35 6.63 -12.60
CA SER A 206 -26.20 7.54 -13.39
C SER A 206 -27.13 8.40 -12.53
N TRP A 207 -27.65 7.85 -11.44
CA TRP A 207 -28.52 8.53 -10.47
C TRP A 207 -27.81 9.62 -9.65
N GLU A 208 -26.46 9.62 -9.57
CA GLU A 208 -25.70 10.72 -8.93
C GLU A 208 -25.68 11.99 -9.81
N PHE A 209 -26.06 11.89 -11.09
CA PHE A 209 -26.20 13.04 -11.99
C PHE A 209 -27.65 13.57 -11.97
N GLU A 210 -28.64 12.69 -11.79
CA GLU A 210 -30.07 13.06 -11.73
C GLU A 210 -30.38 13.94 -10.50
N GLU A 211 -29.76 13.68 -9.33
CA GLU A 211 -29.94 14.51 -8.13
C GLU A 211 -29.31 15.92 -8.24
N GLU A 212 -28.21 16.07 -9.00
CA GLU A 212 -27.57 17.40 -9.22
C GLU A 212 -28.39 18.28 -10.18
N ASP A 213 -29.01 17.68 -11.21
CA ASP A 213 -29.85 18.41 -12.16
C ASP A 213 -31.26 18.69 -11.61
N GLU A 214 -31.82 17.80 -10.77
CA GLU A 214 -33.15 17.99 -10.17
C GLU A 214 -33.15 18.96 -8.97
N GLU A 215 -32.09 19.04 -8.15
CA GLU A 215 -32.05 19.97 -7.01
C GLU A 215 -32.02 21.45 -7.42
N ASP A 216 -31.33 21.80 -8.52
CA ASP A 216 -31.24 23.18 -9.01
C ASP A 216 -32.57 23.64 -9.65
N ASP A 217 -33.31 22.74 -10.30
CA ASP A 217 -34.56 23.06 -11.02
C ASP A 217 -35.84 22.91 -10.18
N LEU A 218 -35.89 21.98 -9.21
CA LEU A 218 -37.10 21.75 -8.40
C LEU A 218 -37.42 22.89 -7.43
N ILE A 219 -36.41 23.66 -7.07
CA ILE A 219 -36.48 24.63 -5.99
C ILE A 219 -36.29 26.07 -6.50
N GLY A 220 -35.48 26.28 -7.54
CA GLY A 220 -35.33 27.53 -8.27
C GLY A 220 -35.37 28.80 -7.39
N ASP A 221 -36.19 29.77 -7.81
CA ASP A 221 -36.45 31.00 -7.07
C ASP A 221 -37.69 30.92 -6.14
N ALA A 222 -38.29 29.74 -5.96
CA ALA A 222 -39.54 29.57 -5.21
C ALA A 222 -39.45 30.06 -3.76
N TRP A 223 -38.25 30.01 -3.15
CA TRP A 223 -38.02 30.56 -1.81
C TRP A 223 -38.15 32.09 -1.72
N LYS A 224 -37.94 32.81 -2.82
CA LYS A 224 -38.07 34.28 -2.84
C LYS A 224 -39.54 34.73 -2.74
N GLU A 225 -40.47 33.85 -3.10
CA GLU A 225 -41.91 34.12 -3.02
C GLU A 225 -42.46 33.91 -1.60
N TYR A 226 -41.78 33.10 -0.77
CA TYR A 226 -42.19 32.76 0.59
C TYR A 226 -41.50 33.57 1.71
N SER A 227 -40.71 34.61 1.38
CA SER A 227 -40.00 35.44 2.36
C SER A 227 -40.88 36.51 3.03
N GLY A 228 -42.12 36.18 3.39
CA GLY A 228 -42.97 37.03 4.23
C GLY A 228 -42.64 36.85 5.70
N GLU A 229 -42.91 37.86 6.54
CA GLU A 229 -42.80 37.77 8.00
C GLU A 229 -43.73 36.68 8.54
N HIS A 230 -43.20 35.52 8.92
CA HIS A 230 -43.99 34.42 9.47
C HIS A 230 -43.70 34.27 10.96
N SER A 231 -44.70 34.53 11.81
CA SER A 231 -44.65 34.21 13.23
C SER A 231 -44.90 32.72 13.44
N ILE A 232 -43.85 31.95 13.68
CA ILE A 232 -43.97 30.52 14.00
C ILE A 232 -44.46 30.40 15.44
N THR A 233 -45.70 29.92 15.63
CA THR A 233 -46.22 29.57 16.95
C THR A 233 -46.04 28.08 17.18
N TYR A 234 -45.23 27.72 18.18
CA TYR A 234 -44.99 26.34 18.56
C TYR A 234 -46.10 25.83 19.48
N PHE A 235 -46.77 24.75 19.07
CA PHE A 235 -47.68 24.01 19.93
C PHE A 235 -46.97 22.77 20.48
N TYR A 236 -46.84 22.67 21.80
CA TYR A 236 -46.28 21.50 22.47
C TYR A 236 -47.41 20.65 23.05
N THR A 237 -47.46 19.37 22.69
CA THR A 237 -48.26 18.37 23.42
C THR A 237 -47.33 17.63 24.39
N THR A 238 -47.64 17.69 25.68
CA THR A 238 -46.93 16.91 26.70
C THR A 238 -47.46 15.48 26.74
N LYS A 239 -46.58 14.55 27.08
CA LYS A 239 -46.74 13.09 26.91
C LYS A 239 -47.80 12.43 27.82
N GLN A 240 -48.58 13.21 28.59
CA GLN A 240 -49.55 12.67 29.57
C GLN A 240 -50.92 12.30 28.98
N ASP A 241 -51.30 12.79 27.80
CA ASP A 241 -52.65 12.57 27.25
C ASP A 241 -52.88 11.21 26.57
N LYS A 242 -51.87 10.33 26.47
CA LYS A 242 -52.02 9.03 25.78
C LYS A 242 -52.62 7.90 26.62
N ASN A 243 -52.96 8.13 27.89
CA ASN A 243 -53.36 7.05 28.81
C ASN A 243 -54.87 6.91 29.09
N HIS A 244 -55.75 7.69 28.47
CA HIS A 244 -57.20 7.61 28.76
C HIS A 244 -58.06 6.82 27.76
N GLU A 245 -57.49 6.23 26.70
CA GLU A 245 -58.30 5.58 25.65
C GLU A 245 -58.16 4.06 25.54
N LYS A 246 -57.85 3.37 26.64
CA LYS A 246 -57.99 1.89 26.69
C LYS A 246 -58.66 1.41 27.97
N LYS A 247 -59.99 1.33 27.95
CA LYS A 247 -60.75 0.27 28.62
C LYS A 247 -61.94 -0.16 27.73
N PRO A 248 -62.25 -1.47 27.67
CA PRO A 248 -63.37 -2.01 26.91
C PRO A 248 -64.73 -1.65 27.50
#